data_AF-A0A9P9PUK4-F1
#
_entry.id   AF-A0A9P9PUK4-F1
#
_cell.length_a   1.000
_cell.length_b   1.000
_cell.length_c   1.000
_cell.angle_alpha   90.00
_cell.angle_beta   90.00
_cell.angle_gamma   90.00
#
_symmetry.space_group_name_H-M   'P 1'
#
loop_
_entity.id
_entity.type
_entity.pdbx_description
1 polymer ?
#
loop_
_entity_poly.entity_id
_entity_poly.type
_entity_poly.pdbx_seq_one_letter_code
_entity_poly.pdbx_strand_id
1 'polypeptide(L)'
;MATKPILAANTISALKEQARKFSAMTVHLAKSADLATNQAAEIAKWTSTLINVMTKIQRDTQRDAVACQERVRGKIRSLETQAYSRKRKILDTAELASRTAKTNFRLIFGPPRKTEYPSKSTQYVMVIKSNRINTIRGLSESHPDGVIAFSMTCPTKVWTESSLEVFEGLTKSIKDEKEQNWPGEIVDIMNELEAERPMSIEFSNLRAKISLRQARRRRRLGEIGGPAREIAPLPPAEAGELATRTLSAQYPSGMTQLPSLQQMALIAPSFNRDQTQGWGSRQDLNTDSGYTFIDGQRHQPIHCRSVHYPSRQNEQENPIADDSLPPSKEKREMKDMYTNAPASNISKMPEPFRTAIENSRLWKWERRQGLETTGCWPSLFPKDQTQDVSFTIWCGNKDGERLTDIFGGNVEMSS
;
A
#
# COMPACT_ATOMS: atom_id res chain seq x y z
N MET A 1 -10.64 6.62 7.78
CA MET A 1 -11.14 5.24 8.01
C MET A 1 -11.79 5.04 9.40
N ALA A 2 -11.97 6.09 10.23
CA ALA A 2 -12.46 5.97 11.61
C ALA A 2 -14.00 5.91 11.78
N THR A 3 -14.79 6.08 10.72
CA THR A 3 -16.26 6.11 10.78
C THR A 3 -16.94 4.74 10.75
N LYS A 4 -16.30 3.72 10.15
CA LYS A 4 -16.81 2.34 10.09
C LYS A 4 -16.99 1.64 11.45
N PRO A 5 -16.08 1.73 12.43
CA PRO A 5 -16.26 1.06 13.72
C PRO A 5 -17.45 1.61 14.52
N ILE A 6 -17.80 2.88 14.35
CA ILE A 6 -18.91 3.53 15.05
C ILE A 6 -20.25 3.01 14.51
N LEU A 7 -20.37 2.86 13.19
CA LEU A 7 -21.58 2.35 12.56
C LEU A 7 -21.86 0.89 12.98
N ALA A 8 -20.83 0.05 13.02
CA ALA A 8 -20.94 -1.34 13.47
C ALA A 8 -21.34 -1.45 14.95
N ALA A 9 -20.77 -0.62 15.82
CA ALA A 9 -21.08 -0.62 17.25
C ALA A 9 -22.53 -0.19 17.54
N ASN A 10 -23.04 0.84 16.85
CA ASN A 10 -24.42 1.30 17.00
C ASN A 10 -25.42 0.25 16.53
N THR A 11 -25.10 -0.42 15.43
CA THR A 11 -25.92 -1.49 14.84
C THR A 11 -25.99 -2.71 15.75
N ILE A 12 -24.86 -3.14 16.31
CA ILE A 12 -24.80 -4.25 17.29
C ILE A 12 -25.56 -3.90 18.57
N SER A 13 -25.47 -2.64 19.03
CA SER A 13 -26.19 -2.18 20.23
C SER A 13 -27.70 -2.17 20.01
N ALA A 14 -28.17 -1.72 18.83
CA ALA A 14 -29.57 -1.79 18.45
C ALA A 14 -30.07 -3.24 18.37
N LEU A 15 -29.26 -4.16 17.82
CA LEU A 15 -29.61 -5.59 17.76
C LEU A 15 -29.70 -6.22 19.16
N LYS A 16 -28.76 -5.89 20.05
CA LYS A 16 -28.77 -6.35 21.44
C LYS A 16 -29.98 -5.85 22.21
N GLU A 17 -30.36 -4.59 22.00
CA GLU A 17 -31.52 -4.00 22.66
C GLU A 17 -32.83 -4.64 22.18
N GLN A 18 -32.95 -4.90 20.87
CA GLN A 18 -34.07 -5.65 20.29
C GLN A 18 -34.16 -7.07 20.87
N ALA A 19 -33.03 -7.78 20.98
CA ALA A 19 -32.98 -9.12 21.57
C ALA A 19 -33.41 -9.15 23.04
N ARG A 20 -33.03 -8.14 23.84
CA ARG A 20 -33.47 -8.01 25.24
C ARG A 20 -34.98 -7.80 25.35
N LYS A 21 -35.55 -6.93 24.51
CA LYS A 21 -37.00 -6.71 24.48
C LYS A 21 -37.77 -7.97 24.11
N PHE A 22 -37.26 -8.73 23.15
CA PHE A 22 -37.83 -10.03 22.79
C PHE A 22 -37.79 -11.01 23.96
N SER A 23 -36.64 -11.13 24.64
CA SER A 23 -36.49 -12.00 25.83
C SER A 23 -37.40 -11.62 26.99
N ALA A 24 -37.73 -10.34 27.16
CA ALA A 24 -38.65 -9.89 28.21
C ALA A 24 -40.11 -10.24 27.90
N MET A 25 -40.50 -10.27 26.62
CA MET A 25 -41.86 -10.59 26.19
C MET A 25 -42.18 -12.10 26.27
N THR A 26 -41.20 -12.99 26.06
CA THR A 26 -41.43 -14.45 26.07
C THR A 26 -41.78 -15.01 27.45
N VAL A 27 -41.55 -14.26 28.53
CA VAL A 27 -41.69 -14.75 29.92
C VAL A 27 -43.12 -14.60 30.48
N HIS A 28 -43.99 -13.84 29.81
CA HIS A 28 -45.36 -13.62 30.28
C HIS A 28 -46.39 -14.32 29.38
N LEU A 29 -46.63 -15.62 29.59
CA LEU A 29 -47.86 -16.26 29.10
C LEU A 29 -49.05 -15.58 29.80
N ALA A 30 -49.87 -14.88 29.02
CA ALA A 30 -50.99 -14.07 29.50
C ALA A 30 -52.04 -14.87 30.29
N LYS A 31 -52.56 -14.25 31.34
CA LYS A 31 -53.68 -14.78 32.15
C LYS A 31 -55.07 -14.56 31.51
N SER A 32 -55.17 -13.79 30.42
CA SER A 32 -56.42 -13.52 29.68
C SER A 32 -56.21 -13.48 28.16
N ALA A 33 -57.27 -13.75 27.40
CA ALA A 33 -57.23 -13.81 25.94
C ALA A 33 -56.85 -12.46 25.29
N ASP A 34 -57.43 -11.35 25.75
CA ASP A 34 -57.13 -10.02 25.19
C ASP A 34 -55.67 -9.61 25.39
N LEU A 35 -55.09 -9.97 26.54
CA LEU A 35 -53.68 -9.71 26.82
C LEU A 35 -52.78 -10.57 25.90
N ALA A 36 -53.15 -11.83 25.64
CA ALA A 36 -52.43 -12.70 24.71
C ALA A 36 -52.45 -12.14 23.28
N THR A 37 -53.60 -11.63 22.82
CA THR A 37 -53.73 -11.03 21.48
C THR A 37 -52.90 -9.76 21.33
N ASN A 38 -52.90 -8.89 22.34
CA ASN A 38 -52.06 -7.68 22.33
C ASN A 38 -50.57 -8.01 22.34
N GLN A 39 -50.13 -8.97 23.19
CA GLN A 39 -48.75 -9.43 23.21
C GLN A 39 -48.34 -10.06 21.88
N ALA A 40 -49.21 -10.87 21.25
CA ALA A 40 -48.94 -11.45 19.94
C ALA A 40 -48.77 -10.37 18.86
N ALA A 41 -49.59 -9.32 18.88
CA ALA A 41 -49.47 -8.19 17.95
C ALA A 41 -48.16 -7.41 18.16
N GLU A 42 -47.75 -7.15 19.40
CA GLU A 42 -46.48 -6.51 19.70
C GLU A 42 -45.28 -7.37 19.27
N ILE A 43 -45.30 -8.68 19.56
CA ILE A 43 -44.27 -9.62 19.13
C ILE A 43 -44.17 -9.63 17.60
N ALA A 44 -45.29 -9.64 16.88
CA ALA A 44 -45.31 -9.59 15.42
C ALA A 44 -44.67 -8.29 14.90
N LYS A 45 -45.00 -7.14 15.51
CA LYS A 45 -44.42 -5.82 15.17
C LYS A 45 -42.91 -5.77 15.41
N TRP A 46 -42.43 -6.27 16.55
CA TRP A 46 -41.01 -6.32 16.87
C TRP A 46 -40.25 -7.30 15.96
N THR A 47 -40.84 -8.46 15.68
CA THR A 47 -40.28 -9.44 14.73
C THR A 47 -40.10 -8.80 13.35
N SER A 48 -41.13 -8.11 12.83
CA SER A 48 -41.04 -7.40 11.55
C SER A 48 -39.95 -6.33 11.57
N THR A 49 -39.85 -5.56 12.65
CA THR A 49 -38.81 -4.54 12.83
C THR A 49 -37.40 -5.14 12.81
N LEU A 50 -37.19 -6.25 13.53
CA LEU A 50 -35.91 -6.96 13.57
C LEU A 50 -35.52 -7.51 12.20
N ILE A 51 -36.46 -8.13 11.48
CA ILE A 51 -36.23 -8.62 10.11
C ILE A 51 -35.79 -7.46 9.22
N ASN A 52 -36.51 -6.32 9.25
CA ASN A 52 -36.17 -5.15 8.44
C ASN A 52 -34.77 -4.61 8.75
N VAL A 53 -34.39 -4.56 10.03
CA VAL A 53 -33.04 -4.13 10.45
C VAL A 53 -31.98 -5.12 9.96
N MET A 54 -32.19 -6.43 10.14
CA MET A 54 -31.26 -7.46 9.67
C MET A 54 -31.09 -7.44 8.16
N THR A 55 -32.19 -7.34 7.41
CA THR A 55 -32.15 -7.22 5.93
C THR A 55 -31.44 -5.94 5.49
N LYS A 56 -31.58 -4.83 6.23
CA LYS A 56 -30.81 -3.60 5.96
C LYS A 56 -29.32 -3.80 6.20
N ILE A 57 -28.93 -4.37 7.33
CA ILE A 57 -27.53 -4.65 7.66
C ILE A 57 -26.89 -5.57 6.62
N GLN A 58 -27.60 -6.61 6.20
CA GLN A 58 -27.13 -7.53 5.18
C GLN A 58 -26.89 -6.81 3.85
N ARG A 59 -27.84 -5.99 3.40
CA ARG A 59 -27.70 -5.20 2.16
C ARG A 59 -26.55 -4.20 2.24
N ASP A 60 -26.42 -3.50 3.36
CA ASP A 60 -25.35 -2.51 3.56
C ASP A 60 -23.97 -3.19 3.62
N THR A 61 -23.86 -4.33 4.32
CA THR A 61 -22.64 -5.15 4.37
C THR A 61 -22.25 -5.65 2.99
N GLN A 62 -23.22 -6.14 2.19
CA GLN A 62 -22.98 -6.59 0.83
C GLN A 62 -22.51 -5.45 -0.08
N ARG A 63 -23.16 -4.27 0.02
CA ARG A 63 -22.75 -3.07 -0.73
C ARG A 63 -21.33 -2.66 -0.39
N ASP A 64 -20.99 -2.64 0.90
CA ASP A 64 -19.66 -2.30 1.39
C ASP A 64 -18.59 -3.31 0.93
N ALA A 65 -18.91 -4.60 0.92
CA ALA A 65 -18.03 -5.65 0.42
C ALA A 65 -17.75 -5.48 -1.08
N VAL A 66 -18.78 -5.21 -1.88
CA VAL A 66 -18.65 -4.92 -3.32
C VAL A 66 -17.80 -3.68 -3.56
N ALA A 67 -18.07 -2.59 -2.86
CA ALA A 67 -17.28 -1.35 -2.98
C ALA A 67 -15.81 -1.54 -2.56
N CYS A 68 -15.55 -2.36 -1.53
CA CYS A 68 -14.19 -2.74 -1.13
C CYS A 68 -13.48 -3.53 -2.24
N GLN A 69 -14.16 -4.52 -2.82
CA GLN A 69 -13.63 -5.33 -3.90
C GLN A 69 -13.32 -4.49 -5.15
N GLU A 70 -14.20 -3.56 -5.51
CA GLU A 70 -13.97 -2.62 -6.62
C GLU A 70 -12.75 -1.72 -6.37
N ARG A 71 -12.59 -1.22 -5.14
CA ARG A 71 -11.42 -0.43 -4.76
C ARG A 71 -10.11 -1.24 -4.89
N VAL A 72 -10.11 -2.48 -4.41
CA VAL A 72 -8.95 -3.39 -4.52
C VAL A 72 -8.63 -3.66 -5.99
N ARG A 73 -9.65 -3.99 -6.81
CA ARG A 73 -9.48 -4.18 -8.27
C ARG A 73 -8.98 -2.93 -8.97
N GLY A 74 -9.51 -1.75 -8.62
CA GLY A 74 -9.04 -0.47 -9.13
C GLY A 74 -7.56 -0.23 -8.79
N LYS A 75 -7.15 -0.54 -7.56
CA LYS A 75 -5.75 -0.40 -7.15
C LYS A 75 -4.83 -1.36 -7.89
N ILE A 76 -5.22 -2.63 -8.05
CA ILE A 76 -4.47 -3.62 -8.83
C ILE A 76 -4.30 -3.14 -10.27
N ARG A 77 -5.38 -2.75 -10.96
CA ARG A 77 -5.31 -2.24 -12.35
C ARG A 77 -4.41 -1.02 -12.49
N SER A 78 -4.47 -0.10 -11.53
CA SER A 78 -3.61 1.09 -11.50
C SER A 78 -2.12 0.70 -11.38
N LEU A 79 -1.80 -0.22 -10.48
CA LEU A 79 -0.44 -0.73 -10.30
C LEU A 79 0.05 -1.50 -11.54
N GLU A 80 -0.79 -2.33 -12.15
CA GLU A 80 -0.48 -3.05 -13.39
C GLU A 80 -0.20 -2.09 -14.54
N THR A 81 -1.01 -1.03 -14.69
CA THR A 81 -0.82 0.00 -15.71
C THR A 81 0.52 0.73 -15.50
N GLN A 82 0.82 1.09 -14.25
CA GLN A 82 2.10 1.71 -13.91
C GLN A 82 3.28 0.78 -14.17
N ALA A 83 3.16 -0.49 -13.80
CA ALA A 83 4.18 -1.51 -14.01
C ALA A 83 4.43 -1.73 -15.51
N TYR A 84 3.36 -1.82 -16.30
CA TYR A 84 3.43 -1.98 -17.75
C TYR A 84 4.07 -0.76 -18.44
N SER A 85 3.71 0.45 -18.03
CA SER A 85 4.33 1.69 -18.53
C SER A 85 5.85 1.70 -18.25
N ARG A 86 6.26 1.34 -17.03
CA ARG A 86 7.69 1.23 -16.66
C ARG A 86 8.40 0.13 -17.43
N LYS A 87 7.77 -1.03 -17.59
CA LYS A 87 8.29 -2.14 -18.40
C LYS A 87 8.56 -1.70 -19.82
N ARG A 88 7.57 -1.04 -20.46
CA ARG A 88 7.71 -0.49 -21.81
C ARG A 88 8.89 0.48 -21.89
N LYS A 89 9.00 1.42 -20.94
CA LYS A 89 10.15 2.34 -20.90
C LYS A 89 11.49 1.59 -20.84
N ILE A 90 11.62 0.57 -19.98
CA ILE A 90 12.85 -0.23 -19.86
C ILE A 90 13.18 -0.96 -21.17
N LEU A 91 12.17 -1.52 -21.84
CA LEU A 91 12.35 -2.24 -23.10
C LEU A 91 12.69 -1.30 -24.28
N ASP A 92 12.10 -0.12 -24.33
CA ASP A 92 12.26 0.81 -25.44
C ASP A 92 13.54 1.65 -25.34
N THR A 93 13.90 2.09 -24.13
CA THR A 93 15.02 3.02 -23.90
C THR A 93 16.29 2.35 -23.39
N ALA A 94 16.21 1.07 -23.01
CA ALA A 94 17.23 0.36 -22.23
C ALA A 94 17.63 1.06 -20.90
N GLU A 95 16.94 2.13 -20.49
CA GLU A 95 17.14 2.77 -19.19
C GLU A 95 16.58 1.88 -18.09
N LEU A 96 17.46 1.04 -17.55
CA LEU A 96 17.10 0.18 -16.45
C LEU A 96 16.88 0.99 -15.17
N ALA A 97 15.75 0.74 -14.48
CA ALA A 97 15.50 1.22 -13.12
C ALA A 97 16.38 0.48 -12.11
N SER A 98 17.71 0.58 -12.27
CA SER A 98 18.74 -0.20 -11.57
C SER A 98 18.58 -0.13 -10.04
N ARG A 99 18.22 1.03 -9.50
CA ARG A 99 17.98 1.20 -8.05
C ARG A 99 16.82 0.34 -7.56
N THR A 100 15.65 0.39 -8.22
CA THR A 100 14.47 -0.38 -7.83
C THR A 100 14.73 -1.88 -7.95
N ALA A 101 15.35 -2.30 -9.06
CA ALA A 101 15.77 -3.67 -9.31
C ALA A 101 16.67 -4.19 -8.19
N LYS A 102 17.78 -3.48 -7.91
CA LYS A 102 18.73 -3.85 -6.86
C LYS A 102 18.06 -3.91 -5.50
N THR A 103 17.24 -2.93 -5.12
CA THR A 103 16.52 -2.95 -3.84
C THR A 103 15.59 -4.15 -3.72
N ASN A 104 14.79 -4.42 -4.76
CA ASN A 104 13.86 -5.54 -4.76
C ASN A 104 14.59 -6.89 -4.76
N PHE A 105 15.59 -7.09 -5.63
CA PHE A 105 16.38 -8.32 -5.60
C PHE A 105 17.07 -8.51 -4.26
N ARG A 106 17.62 -7.43 -3.67
CA ARG A 106 18.24 -7.52 -2.36
C ARG A 106 17.23 -7.95 -1.29
N LEU A 107 16.00 -7.46 -1.37
CA LEU A 107 14.99 -7.79 -0.39
C LEU A 107 14.42 -9.20 -0.59
N ILE A 108 14.13 -9.56 -1.84
CA ILE A 108 13.52 -10.84 -2.19
C ILE A 108 14.53 -11.95 -1.99
N PHE A 109 15.75 -11.83 -2.49
CA PHE A 109 16.71 -12.94 -2.54
C PHE A 109 17.85 -12.85 -1.53
N GLY A 110 17.90 -11.77 -0.75
CA GLY A 110 18.91 -11.61 0.30
C GLY A 110 18.70 -12.49 1.52
N PRO A 111 19.71 -12.52 2.40
CA PRO A 111 19.54 -13.05 3.74
C PRO A 111 18.48 -12.22 4.50
N PRO A 112 17.67 -12.86 5.36
CA PRO A 112 16.76 -12.14 6.25
C PRO A 112 17.55 -11.12 7.08
N ARG A 113 17.03 -9.90 7.21
CA ARG A 113 17.60 -8.93 8.15
C ARG A 113 17.31 -9.42 9.56
N LYS A 114 18.34 -9.82 10.30
CA LYS A 114 18.24 -10.09 11.73
C LYS A 114 18.07 -8.75 12.44
N THR A 115 16.90 -8.52 13.01
CA THR A 115 16.73 -7.43 13.99
C THR A 115 16.84 -8.04 15.37
N GLU A 116 17.78 -7.55 16.17
CA GLU A 116 17.83 -7.90 17.59
C GLU A 116 16.61 -7.26 18.26
N TYR A 117 15.72 -8.10 18.81
CA TYR A 117 14.52 -7.71 19.57
C TYR A 117 13.40 -6.96 18.82
N PRO A 118 12.71 -7.61 17.86
CA PRO A 118 11.52 -7.02 17.25
C PRO A 118 10.35 -7.01 18.25
N SER A 119 9.66 -5.87 18.35
CA SER A 119 8.38 -5.76 19.06
C SER A 119 7.34 -6.74 18.48
N LYS A 120 6.26 -7.08 19.22
CA LYS A 120 5.22 -8.00 18.72
C LYS A 120 4.59 -7.54 17.39
N SER A 121 4.35 -6.24 17.22
CA SER A 121 3.82 -5.70 15.95
C SER A 121 4.85 -5.80 14.83
N THR A 122 6.12 -5.53 15.12
CA THR A 122 7.23 -5.70 14.17
C THR A 122 7.39 -7.16 13.73
N GLN A 123 7.25 -8.12 14.66
CA GLN A 123 7.28 -9.55 14.36
C GLN A 123 6.18 -9.94 13.37
N TYR A 124 4.96 -9.47 13.59
CA TYR A 124 3.85 -9.74 12.68
C TYR A 124 4.12 -9.22 11.25
N VAL A 125 4.62 -7.99 11.14
CA VAL A 125 5.01 -7.40 9.84
C VAL A 125 6.14 -8.21 9.18
N MET A 126 7.12 -8.68 9.96
CA MET A 126 8.20 -9.53 9.46
C MET A 126 7.70 -10.88 8.95
N VAL A 127 6.76 -11.51 9.65
CA VAL A 127 6.13 -12.77 9.21
C VAL A 127 5.39 -12.56 7.88
N ILE A 128 4.56 -11.52 7.77
CA ILE A 128 3.87 -11.19 6.50
C ILE A 128 4.89 -10.98 5.38
N LYS A 129 5.93 -10.18 5.64
CA LYS A 129 6.95 -9.86 4.64
C LYS A 129 7.73 -11.11 4.21
N SER A 130 8.06 -11.98 5.15
CA SER A 130 8.72 -13.27 4.89
C SER A 130 7.85 -14.16 4.01
N ASN A 131 6.55 -14.28 4.33
CA ASN A 131 5.61 -15.03 3.51
C ASN A 131 5.54 -14.50 2.08
N ARG A 132 5.44 -13.17 1.91
CA ARG A 132 5.43 -12.53 0.58
C ARG A 132 6.72 -12.80 -0.21
N ILE A 133 7.87 -12.69 0.45
CA ILE A 133 9.17 -13.01 -0.14
C ILE A 133 9.21 -14.46 -0.62
N ASN A 134 8.79 -15.40 0.22
CA ASN A 134 8.77 -16.83 -0.11
C ASN A 134 7.81 -17.13 -1.27
N THR A 135 6.65 -16.48 -1.32
CA THR A 135 5.72 -16.58 -2.46
C THR A 135 6.39 -16.13 -3.76
N ILE A 136 7.09 -14.99 -3.76
CA ILE A 136 7.79 -14.50 -4.96
C ILE A 136 8.94 -15.42 -5.35
N ARG A 137 9.75 -15.88 -4.38
CA ARG A 137 10.85 -16.83 -4.62
C ARG A 137 10.35 -18.11 -5.28
N GLY A 138 9.25 -18.68 -4.79
CA GLY A 138 8.64 -19.88 -5.35
C GLY A 138 8.17 -19.74 -6.81
N LEU A 139 8.02 -18.52 -7.33
CA LEU A 139 7.67 -18.27 -8.72
C LEU A 139 8.88 -18.15 -9.65
N SER A 140 10.10 -18.06 -9.10
CA SER A 140 11.33 -17.85 -9.89
C SER A 140 11.59 -19.00 -10.87
N GLU A 141 11.14 -20.21 -10.52
CA GLU A 141 11.35 -21.38 -11.37
C GLU A 141 10.36 -21.44 -12.54
N SER A 142 9.07 -21.24 -12.26
CA SER A 142 7.98 -21.39 -13.23
C SER A 142 7.71 -20.11 -14.04
N HIS A 143 7.94 -18.94 -13.45
CA HIS A 143 7.62 -17.63 -14.03
C HIS A 143 8.79 -16.63 -13.89
N PRO A 144 9.99 -16.97 -14.42
CA PRO A 144 11.19 -16.13 -14.26
C PRO A 144 11.01 -14.72 -14.82
N ASP A 145 10.38 -14.52 -16.00
CA ASP A 145 10.15 -13.18 -16.55
C ASP A 145 9.19 -12.35 -15.71
N GLY A 146 8.16 -12.99 -15.14
CA GLY A 146 7.25 -12.35 -14.20
C GLY A 146 7.97 -11.81 -12.97
N VAL A 147 8.89 -12.61 -12.42
CA VAL A 147 9.68 -12.19 -11.26
C VAL A 147 10.65 -11.06 -11.61
N ILE A 148 11.27 -11.08 -12.80
CA ILE A 148 12.09 -9.97 -13.29
C ILE A 148 11.23 -8.72 -13.50
N ALA A 149 10.13 -8.82 -14.26
CA ALA A 149 9.22 -7.70 -14.52
C ALA A 149 8.75 -7.05 -13.21
N PHE A 150 8.31 -7.87 -12.26
CA PHE A 150 7.90 -7.42 -10.94
C PHE A 150 9.02 -6.70 -10.19
N SER A 151 10.22 -7.30 -10.14
CA SER A 151 11.37 -6.72 -9.43
C SER A 151 11.83 -5.39 -10.03
N MET A 152 11.64 -5.21 -11.34
CA MET A 152 12.01 -3.98 -12.05
C MET A 152 10.95 -2.88 -11.92
N THR A 153 9.67 -3.24 -11.90
CA THR A 153 8.58 -2.28 -12.13
C THR A 153 7.78 -1.94 -10.88
N CYS A 154 7.67 -2.86 -9.92
CA CYS A 154 6.91 -2.68 -8.69
C CYS A 154 7.79 -2.08 -7.58
N PRO A 155 7.49 -0.88 -7.05
CA PRO A 155 8.22 -0.34 -5.90
C PRO A 155 8.15 -1.26 -4.69
N THR A 156 9.22 -1.32 -3.90
CA THR A 156 9.30 -2.18 -2.72
C THR A 156 8.14 -1.97 -1.74
N LYS A 157 7.87 -0.70 -1.39
CA LYS A 157 6.78 -0.34 -0.45
C LYS A 157 5.42 -0.86 -0.93
N VAL A 158 5.16 -0.82 -2.24
CA VAL A 158 3.87 -1.22 -2.81
C VAL A 158 3.54 -2.66 -2.44
N TRP A 159 4.46 -3.60 -2.64
CA TRP A 159 4.16 -5.01 -2.37
C TRP A 159 4.47 -5.44 -0.94
N THR A 160 5.33 -4.73 -0.20
CA THR A 160 5.60 -5.05 1.21
C THR A 160 4.53 -4.55 2.16
N GLU A 161 3.86 -3.44 1.83
CA GLU A 161 2.89 -2.78 2.71
C GLU A 161 1.44 -2.82 2.17
N SER A 162 1.20 -3.41 0.99
CA SER A 162 -0.16 -3.59 0.47
C SER A 162 -1.02 -4.50 1.34
N SER A 163 -2.34 -4.49 1.12
CA SER A 163 -3.21 -5.56 1.63
C SER A 163 -2.86 -6.92 1.00
N LEU A 164 -3.37 -8.00 1.60
CA LEU A 164 -3.18 -9.36 1.09
C LEU A 164 -3.78 -9.51 -0.31
N GLU A 165 -4.99 -8.99 -0.52
CA GLU A 165 -5.72 -9.10 -1.78
C GLU A 165 -5.02 -8.36 -2.92
N VAL A 166 -4.43 -7.20 -2.62
CA VAL A 166 -3.60 -6.47 -3.61
C VAL A 166 -2.33 -7.26 -3.93
N PHE A 167 -1.69 -7.86 -2.93
CA PHE A 167 -0.49 -8.67 -3.14
C PHE A 167 -0.79 -9.94 -3.96
N GLU A 168 -1.91 -10.61 -3.69
CA GLU A 168 -2.40 -11.76 -4.48
C GLU A 168 -2.68 -11.35 -5.92
N GLY A 169 -3.29 -10.18 -6.13
CA GLY A 169 -3.46 -9.58 -7.45
C GLY A 169 -2.13 -9.41 -8.19
N LEU A 170 -1.14 -8.78 -7.54
CA LEU A 170 0.21 -8.63 -8.12
C LEU A 170 0.88 -9.98 -8.41
N THR A 171 0.67 -10.96 -7.53
CA THR A 171 1.19 -12.33 -7.71
C THR A 171 0.57 -13.01 -8.92
N LYS A 172 -0.72 -12.76 -9.19
CA LYS A 172 -1.37 -13.21 -10.42
C LYS A 172 -0.73 -12.55 -11.65
N SER A 173 -0.46 -11.25 -11.61
CA SER A 173 0.21 -10.55 -12.71
C SER A 173 1.62 -11.08 -12.98
N ILE A 174 2.37 -11.56 -11.95
CA ILE A 174 3.65 -12.27 -12.13
C ILE A 174 3.45 -13.54 -12.95
N LYS A 175 2.40 -14.32 -12.66
CA LYS A 175 2.13 -15.59 -13.35
C LYS A 175 1.66 -15.38 -14.79
N ASP A 176 0.91 -14.32 -15.02
CA ASP A 176 0.36 -13.97 -16.34
C ASP A 176 1.40 -13.27 -17.25
N GLU A 177 2.59 -12.94 -16.73
CA GLU A 177 3.66 -12.30 -17.50
C GLU A 177 4.24 -13.28 -18.53
N LYS A 178 4.31 -12.82 -19.78
CA LYS A 178 4.85 -13.58 -20.90
C LYS A 178 6.38 -13.51 -20.92
N GLU A 179 7.01 -14.41 -21.66
CA GLU A 179 8.45 -14.36 -21.87
C GLU A 179 8.88 -13.01 -22.50
N GLN A 180 9.89 -12.35 -21.93
CA GLN A 180 10.31 -11.00 -22.35
C GLN A 180 11.75 -10.95 -22.85
N ASN A 181 12.03 -9.95 -23.69
CA ASN A 181 13.36 -9.60 -24.19
C ASN A 181 14.12 -8.67 -23.26
N TRP A 182 14.44 -9.18 -22.06
CA TRP A 182 15.17 -8.44 -21.05
C TRP A 182 16.56 -7.97 -21.54
N PRO A 183 16.91 -6.68 -21.34
CA PRO A 183 18.24 -6.15 -21.61
C PRO A 183 19.36 -6.93 -20.90
N GLY A 184 20.56 -6.94 -21.48
CA GLY A 184 21.73 -7.68 -20.96
C GLY A 184 22.12 -7.24 -19.56
N GLU A 185 21.91 -5.95 -19.27
CA GLU A 185 22.20 -5.25 -18.03
C GLU A 185 21.49 -5.89 -16.81
N ILE A 186 20.39 -6.63 -17.02
CA ILE A 186 19.72 -7.36 -15.94
C ILE A 186 20.65 -8.45 -15.39
N VAL A 187 21.35 -9.19 -16.24
CA VAL A 187 22.29 -10.21 -15.81
C VAL A 187 23.49 -9.57 -15.12
N ASP A 188 23.95 -8.41 -15.60
CA ASP A 188 25.05 -7.67 -14.98
C ASP A 188 24.69 -7.19 -13.57
N ILE A 189 23.48 -6.66 -13.37
CA ILE A 189 22.96 -6.32 -12.04
C ILE A 189 22.91 -7.56 -11.15
N MET A 190 22.48 -8.71 -11.68
CA MET A 190 22.40 -9.92 -10.89
C MET A 190 23.80 -10.42 -10.48
N ASN A 191 24.79 -10.32 -11.36
CA ASN A 191 26.19 -10.65 -11.09
C ASN A 191 26.77 -9.73 -10.01
N GLU A 192 26.53 -8.42 -10.11
CA GLU A 192 26.98 -7.44 -9.11
C GLU A 192 26.41 -7.77 -7.72
N LEU A 193 25.12 -8.09 -7.64
CA LEU A 193 24.47 -8.43 -6.37
C LEU A 193 24.96 -9.75 -5.76
N GLU A 194 25.28 -10.75 -6.58
CA GLU A 194 25.86 -12.02 -6.13
C GLU A 194 27.29 -11.83 -5.60
N ALA A 195 28.06 -10.91 -6.19
CA ALA A 195 29.39 -10.54 -5.72
C ALA A 195 29.36 -9.70 -4.42
N GLU A 196 28.34 -8.85 -4.25
CA GLU A 196 28.19 -7.98 -3.08
C GLU A 196 27.93 -8.76 -1.79
N ARG A 197 27.15 -9.84 -1.86
CA ARG A 197 26.69 -10.59 -0.67
C ARG A 197 26.06 -11.95 -1.01
N PRO A 198 25.89 -12.85 -0.03
CA PRO A 198 25.17 -14.10 -0.24
C PRO A 198 23.74 -13.86 -0.74
N MET A 199 23.35 -14.57 -1.80
CA MET A 199 21.99 -14.58 -2.36
C MET A 199 21.40 -15.99 -2.25
N SER A 200 20.08 -16.11 -2.28
CA SER A 200 19.40 -17.40 -2.16
C SER A 200 19.58 -18.25 -3.43
N ILE A 201 19.41 -19.57 -3.32
CA ILE A 201 19.56 -20.51 -4.45
C ILE A 201 18.59 -20.19 -5.61
N GLU A 202 17.38 -19.71 -5.27
CA GLU A 202 16.38 -19.30 -6.27
C GLU A 202 16.87 -18.13 -7.13
N PHE A 203 17.74 -17.27 -6.59
CA PHE A 203 18.36 -16.19 -7.35
C PHE A 203 19.34 -16.70 -8.39
N SER A 204 20.22 -17.64 -8.00
CA SER A 204 21.17 -18.25 -8.94
C SER A 204 20.43 -19.03 -10.03
N ASN A 205 19.35 -19.73 -9.67
CA ASN A 205 18.46 -20.42 -10.62
C ASN A 205 17.77 -19.44 -11.58
N LEU A 206 17.22 -18.35 -11.06
CA LEU A 206 16.60 -17.28 -11.86
C LEU A 206 17.63 -16.70 -12.85
N ARG A 207 18.82 -16.35 -12.37
CA ARG A 207 19.91 -15.79 -13.18
C ARG A 207 20.28 -16.75 -14.31
N ALA A 208 20.53 -18.02 -14.00
CA ALA A 208 20.91 -19.02 -14.99
C ALA A 208 19.85 -19.17 -16.10
N LYS A 209 18.56 -19.14 -15.75
CA LYS A 209 17.45 -19.19 -16.72
C LYS A 209 17.42 -17.97 -17.64
N ILE A 210 17.61 -16.77 -17.10
CA ILE A 210 17.64 -15.54 -17.89
C ILE A 210 18.88 -15.52 -18.81
N SER A 211 20.06 -15.87 -18.30
CA SER A 211 21.29 -15.97 -19.09
C SER A 211 21.17 -16.99 -20.23
N LEU A 212 20.60 -18.17 -19.96
CA LEU A 212 20.38 -19.20 -20.99
C LEU A 212 19.46 -18.69 -22.11
N ARG A 213 18.40 -17.96 -21.77
CA ARG A 213 17.48 -17.38 -22.77
C ARG A 213 18.17 -16.29 -23.59
N GLN A 214 18.92 -15.40 -22.95
CA GLN A 214 19.70 -14.39 -23.66
C GLN A 214 20.71 -15.04 -24.62
N ALA A 215 21.42 -16.08 -24.18
CA ALA A 215 22.35 -16.82 -25.03
C ALA A 215 21.65 -17.49 -26.23
N ARG A 216 20.51 -18.15 -26.00
CA ARG A 216 19.69 -18.74 -27.08
C ARG A 216 19.26 -17.69 -28.11
N ARG A 217 18.92 -16.49 -27.67
CA ARG A 217 18.52 -15.39 -28.58
C ARG A 217 19.70 -14.85 -29.37
N ARG A 218 20.87 -14.66 -28.75
CA ARG A 218 22.09 -14.23 -29.47
C ARG A 218 22.45 -15.22 -30.59
N ARG A 219 22.30 -16.53 -30.35
CA ARG A 219 22.52 -17.56 -31.40
C ARG A 219 21.55 -17.41 -32.58
N ARG A 220 20.25 -17.22 -32.31
CA ARG A 220 19.23 -17.03 -33.36
C ARG A 220 19.47 -15.76 -34.19
N LEU A 221 19.93 -14.68 -33.56
CA LEU A 221 20.22 -13.43 -34.27
C LEU A 221 21.49 -13.53 -35.12
N GLY A 222 22.51 -14.26 -34.62
CA GLY A 222 23.75 -14.52 -35.35
C GLY A 222 23.57 -15.37 -36.61
N GLU A 223 22.58 -16.25 -36.66
CA GLU A 223 22.26 -17.04 -37.86
C GLU A 223 21.61 -16.22 -38.99
N ILE A 224 20.94 -15.12 -38.68
CA ILE A 224 20.32 -14.24 -39.68
C ILE A 224 21.35 -13.28 -40.31
N GLY A 225 22.45 -13.01 -39.59
CA GLY A 225 23.56 -12.16 -40.05
C GLY A 225 24.74 -12.90 -40.66
N GLY A 226 24.56 -14.16 -41.10
CA GLY A 226 25.59 -14.86 -41.88
C GLY A 226 25.95 -14.05 -43.14
N PRO A 227 27.22 -14.12 -43.63
CA PRO A 227 27.66 -13.35 -44.77
C PRO A 227 26.67 -13.58 -45.90
N ALA A 228 26.18 -12.49 -46.50
CA ALA A 228 25.41 -12.54 -47.73
C ALA A 228 26.09 -13.58 -48.61
N ARG A 229 25.37 -14.67 -48.94
CA ARG A 229 25.82 -15.56 -50.01
C ARG A 229 26.07 -14.63 -51.18
N GLU A 230 27.34 -14.46 -51.50
CA GLU A 230 27.81 -13.76 -52.68
C GLU A 230 27.02 -14.34 -53.84
N ILE A 231 25.98 -13.61 -54.27
CA ILE A 231 25.17 -14.00 -55.40
C ILE A 231 26.15 -13.88 -56.57
N ALA A 232 26.56 -15.04 -57.08
CA ALA A 232 27.38 -15.15 -58.26
C ALA A 232 26.81 -14.20 -59.35
N PRO A 233 27.66 -13.45 -60.07
CA PRO A 233 27.21 -12.53 -61.11
C PRO A 233 26.32 -13.29 -62.10
N LEU A 234 25.07 -12.84 -62.24
CA LEU A 234 24.21 -13.29 -63.33
C LEU A 234 24.91 -12.97 -64.66
N PRO A 235 24.88 -13.89 -65.64
CA PRO A 235 25.46 -13.64 -66.96
C PRO A 235 24.71 -12.51 -67.69
N PRO A 236 25.35 -11.85 -68.66
CA PRO A 236 24.82 -10.66 -69.28
C PRO A 236 23.53 -10.99 -70.04
N ALA A 237 22.46 -10.26 -69.73
CA ALA A 237 21.25 -10.28 -70.51
C ALA A 237 21.52 -9.65 -71.88
N GLU A 238 21.44 -10.46 -72.93
CA GLU A 238 21.33 -9.98 -74.31
C GLU A 238 20.04 -9.18 -74.47
N ALA A 239 20.18 -8.00 -75.06
CA ALA A 239 19.07 -7.19 -75.52
C ALA A 239 18.39 -7.90 -76.70
N GLY A 240 17.10 -8.18 -76.57
CA GLY A 240 16.26 -8.73 -77.63
C GLY A 240 14.82 -8.29 -77.45
N GLU A 241 14.34 -7.54 -78.42
CA GLU A 241 13.05 -6.85 -78.51
C GLU A 241 11.81 -7.77 -78.53
N LEU A 242 10.69 -7.16 -78.10
CA LEU A 242 9.30 -7.35 -78.51
C LEU A 242 8.77 -8.76 -78.83
N ALA A 243 7.77 -9.19 -78.05
CA ALA A 243 6.39 -9.29 -78.57
C ALA A 243 5.37 -9.53 -77.45
N THR A 244 4.32 -8.72 -77.50
CA THR A 244 3.03 -8.80 -76.82
C THR A 244 2.41 -10.21 -76.76
N ARG A 245 1.98 -10.64 -75.57
CA ARG A 245 0.75 -11.43 -75.43
C ARG A 245 0.14 -11.34 -74.03
N THR A 246 -0.93 -10.57 -73.98
CA THR A 246 -1.89 -10.42 -72.89
C THR A 246 -2.60 -11.75 -72.65
N LEU A 247 -2.56 -12.27 -71.42
CA LEU A 247 -3.55 -13.24 -70.95
C LEU A 247 -4.01 -12.85 -69.54
N SER A 248 -5.29 -12.49 -69.53
CA SER A 248 -6.14 -12.16 -68.40
C SER A 248 -6.24 -13.33 -67.42
N ALA A 249 -5.85 -13.11 -66.17
CA ALA A 249 -6.25 -13.92 -65.04
C ALA A 249 -6.92 -13.01 -64.00
N GLN A 250 -8.24 -13.17 -63.92
CA GLN A 250 -9.12 -12.55 -62.94
C GLN A 250 -8.78 -13.07 -61.54
N TYR A 251 -8.49 -12.15 -60.61
CA TYR A 251 -8.55 -12.41 -59.17
C TYR A 251 -9.78 -11.69 -58.60
N PRO A 252 -10.67 -12.37 -57.86
CA PRO A 252 -11.78 -11.71 -57.20
C PRO A 252 -11.26 -10.94 -55.98
N SER A 253 -11.29 -9.60 -56.09
CA SER A 253 -11.11 -8.70 -54.96
C SER A 253 -12.34 -8.78 -54.05
N GLY A 254 -12.25 -9.58 -52.99
CA GLY A 254 -13.22 -9.59 -51.91
C GLY A 254 -13.03 -8.35 -51.04
N MET A 255 -13.69 -7.25 -51.38
CA MET A 255 -13.86 -6.13 -50.46
C MET A 255 -14.82 -6.53 -49.34
N THR A 256 -14.28 -6.71 -48.13
CA THR A 256 -15.09 -6.75 -46.91
C THR A 256 -15.61 -5.34 -46.64
N GLN A 257 -16.86 -5.10 -47.02
CA GLN A 257 -17.63 -3.91 -46.66
C GLN A 257 -17.86 -3.90 -45.14
N LEU A 258 -17.34 -2.89 -44.45
CA LEU A 258 -17.71 -2.58 -43.07
C LEU A 258 -19.12 -1.99 -43.05
N PRO A 259 -20.01 -2.41 -42.13
CA PRO A 259 -21.35 -1.88 -42.04
C PRO A 259 -21.33 -0.41 -41.61
N SER A 260 -22.16 0.41 -42.26
CA SER A 260 -22.34 1.83 -41.95
C SER A 260 -22.87 2.04 -40.53
N LEU A 261 -22.39 3.11 -39.89
CA LEU A 261 -22.67 3.51 -38.50
C LEU A 261 -24.15 3.82 -38.18
N GLN A 262 -25.07 3.67 -39.13
CA GLN A 262 -26.51 3.85 -38.96
C GLN A 262 -27.27 2.58 -38.58
N GLN A 263 -26.62 1.41 -38.50
CA GLN A 263 -27.27 0.13 -38.13
C GLN A 263 -26.97 -0.37 -36.70
N MET A 264 -26.37 0.44 -35.83
CA MET A 264 -26.16 0.12 -34.40
C MET A 264 -27.08 0.92 -33.44
N ALA A 265 -28.28 1.29 -33.88
CA ALA A 265 -29.26 1.93 -33.01
C ALA A 265 -30.24 0.89 -32.44
N LEU A 266 -29.87 0.26 -31.32
CA LEU A 266 -30.81 -0.46 -30.45
C LEU A 266 -31.00 0.32 -29.15
N ILE A 267 -32.18 0.95 -29.08
CA ILE A 267 -33.04 1.26 -27.93
C ILE A 267 -32.41 1.05 -26.54
N ALA A 268 -32.07 2.15 -25.88
CA ALA A 268 -31.81 2.21 -24.44
C ALA A 268 -33.13 2.42 -23.66
N PRO A 269 -33.32 1.82 -22.47
CA PRO A 269 -34.44 2.17 -21.59
C PRO A 269 -34.20 3.53 -20.93
N SER A 270 -35.23 4.37 -20.96
CA SER A 270 -35.29 5.66 -20.28
C SER A 270 -35.28 5.50 -18.76
N PHE A 271 -34.37 6.21 -18.08
CA PHE A 271 -34.56 6.59 -16.69
C PHE A 271 -34.31 8.09 -16.52
N ASN A 272 -35.23 8.70 -15.78
CA ASN A 272 -35.42 10.13 -15.57
C ASN A 272 -34.83 10.52 -14.20
N ARG A 273 -34.45 11.81 -14.07
CA ARG A 273 -34.10 12.58 -12.84
C ARG A 273 -32.78 12.22 -12.11
N ASP A 274 -31.98 13.15 -11.58
CA ASP A 274 -32.13 14.59 -11.29
C ASP A 274 -30.76 15.29 -11.35
N GLN A 275 -30.80 16.58 -11.68
CA GLN A 275 -29.68 17.53 -11.61
C GLN A 275 -29.20 17.73 -10.17
N THR A 276 -27.88 17.75 -9.96
CA THR A 276 -27.23 18.71 -9.05
C THR A 276 -25.81 18.97 -9.53
N GLN A 277 -25.42 20.23 -9.46
CA GLN A 277 -24.31 20.85 -10.17
C GLN A 277 -22.94 20.43 -9.63
N GLY A 278 -22.01 20.13 -10.54
CA GLY A 278 -20.60 19.90 -10.27
C GLY A 278 -19.76 21.16 -10.50
N TRP A 279 -19.00 21.55 -9.49
CA TRP A 279 -17.77 22.34 -9.57
C TRP A 279 -16.73 21.51 -8.79
N GLY A 280 -15.47 21.33 -9.14
CA GLY A 280 -14.63 21.69 -10.26
C GLY A 280 -13.26 21.10 -9.88
N SER A 281 -12.65 20.33 -10.78
CA SER A 281 -11.34 19.72 -10.57
C SER A 281 -10.23 20.76 -10.50
N ARG A 282 -9.27 20.62 -9.55
CA ARG A 282 -7.91 21.12 -9.77
C ARG A 282 -6.82 20.37 -9.00
N GLN A 283 -6.03 19.67 -9.81
CA GLN A 283 -4.57 19.49 -9.83
C GLN A 283 -3.80 19.07 -8.56
N ASP A 284 -3.28 17.85 -8.67
CA ASP A 284 -2.12 17.29 -7.98
C ASP A 284 -0.86 18.16 -8.13
N LEU A 285 -0.09 18.29 -7.05
CA LEU A 285 1.35 18.49 -7.09
C LEU A 285 2.03 17.57 -6.07
N ASN A 286 2.69 16.55 -6.61
CA ASN A 286 3.62 15.67 -5.91
C ASN A 286 4.83 16.48 -5.42
N THR A 287 5.19 16.36 -4.15
CA THR A 287 6.56 16.69 -3.70
C THR A 287 7.23 15.41 -3.23
N ASP A 288 8.20 15.01 -4.04
CA ASP A 288 9.17 13.94 -3.84
C ASP A 288 10.16 14.34 -2.73
N SER A 289 10.38 13.46 -1.75
CA SER A 289 11.46 13.63 -0.77
C SER A 289 12.05 12.28 -0.44
N GLY A 290 13.08 11.92 -1.20
CA GLY A 290 13.89 10.73 -0.98
C GLY A 290 14.81 10.89 0.22
N TYR A 291 14.62 10.08 1.25
CA TYR A 291 15.61 9.90 2.31
C TYR A 291 16.46 8.66 2.04
N THR A 292 17.77 8.86 2.07
CA THR A 292 18.81 7.84 2.06
C THR A 292 19.36 7.77 3.49
N PHE A 293 19.14 6.66 4.19
CA PHE A 293 19.75 6.43 5.51
C PHE A 293 21.22 6.05 5.31
N ILE A 294 22.13 6.86 5.84
CA ILE A 294 23.53 6.48 6.09
C ILE A 294 23.64 6.02 7.55
N ASP A 295 24.25 4.84 7.71
CA ASP A 295 24.58 4.17 8.98
C ASP A 295 25.93 4.68 9.51
N GLY A 296 26.10 4.76 10.83
CA GLY A 296 27.36 5.16 11.44
C GLY A 296 27.35 5.42 12.95
N GLN A 297 27.70 4.38 13.70
CA GLN A 297 28.54 4.39 14.92
C GLN A 297 27.95 4.64 16.34
N ARG A 298 27.96 3.52 17.09
CA ARG A 298 28.44 3.27 18.47
C ARG A 298 28.34 4.38 19.53
N HIS A 299 27.65 4.06 20.63
CA HIS A 299 28.09 4.44 21.98
C HIS A 299 27.99 3.27 22.98
N GLN A 300 29.09 3.08 23.71
CA GLN A 300 29.18 2.41 25.02
C GLN A 300 28.62 3.34 26.12
N PRO A 301 28.32 2.83 27.34
CA PRO A 301 27.61 3.59 28.36
C PRO A 301 28.56 4.48 29.19
N ILE A 302 28.19 5.74 29.38
CA ILE A 302 28.94 6.71 30.20
C ILE A 302 28.39 6.74 31.63
N HIS A 303 29.29 6.41 32.56
CA HIS A 303 29.21 6.74 33.99
C HIS A 303 29.31 8.25 34.21
N CYS A 304 28.46 8.79 35.09
CA CYS A 304 28.51 10.18 35.54
C CYS A 304 29.84 10.52 36.26
N ARG A 305 30.57 11.53 35.79
CA ARG A 305 31.47 12.33 36.65
C ARG A 305 31.74 13.74 36.10
N SER A 306 31.30 14.72 36.89
CA SER A 306 31.86 16.04 37.20
C SER A 306 32.80 16.78 36.22
N VAL A 307 32.31 17.95 35.77
CA VAL A 307 32.96 19.28 35.63
C VAL A 307 34.37 19.37 35.04
N HIS A 308 34.47 19.92 33.81
CA HIS A 308 35.27 21.12 33.48
C HIS A 308 34.94 21.62 32.05
N TYR A 309 34.61 22.91 31.94
CA TYR A 309 34.49 23.65 30.68
C TYR A 309 35.88 23.98 30.10
N PRO A 310 36.02 23.98 28.77
CA PRO A 310 36.80 25.03 28.14
C PRO A 310 36.08 25.73 26.97
N SER A 311 36.26 27.06 26.99
CA SER A 311 36.04 28.13 26.01
C SER A 311 35.61 27.80 24.58
N ARG A 312 34.50 28.47 24.23
CA ARG A 312 34.20 29.22 22.99
C ARG A 312 35.35 29.36 21.99
N GLN A 313 35.08 28.94 20.75
CA GLN A 313 35.50 29.66 19.55
C GLN A 313 34.29 29.86 18.64
N ASN A 314 34.24 31.07 18.10
CA ASN A 314 33.12 31.68 17.40
C ASN A 314 32.82 30.98 16.08
N GLU A 315 31.59 30.50 15.91
CA GLU A 315 31.00 30.40 14.58
C GLU A 315 30.28 31.72 14.28
N GLN A 316 30.56 32.17 13.07
CA GLN A 316 30.31 33.48 12.51
C GLN A 316 28.82 33.63 12.22
N GLU A 317 28.14 34.54 12.91
CA GLU A 317 26.77 34.94 12.61
C GLU A 317 26.72 35.56 11.21
N ASN A 318 26.09 34.85 10.28
CA ASN A 318 25.56 35.47 9.06
C ASN A 318 24.30 36.26 9.42
N PRO A 319 24.08 37.45 8.82
CA PRO A 319 22.93 38.28 9.14
C PRO A 319 21.63 37.61 8.70
N ILE A 320 20.71 37.54 9.65
CA ILE A 320 19.38 36.95 9.59
C ILE A 320 18.57 37.64 8.48
N ALA A 321 18.19 36.87 7.44
CA ALA A 321 17.06 37.22 6.59
C ALA A 321 15.78 36.88 7.37
N ASP A 322 15.12 37.93 7.84
CA ASP A 322 13.94 37.93 8.70
C ASP A 322 12.67 37.55 7.92
N ASP A 323 12.62 36.29 7.47
CA ASP A 323 11.42 35.67 6.87
C ASP A 323 11.18 34.29 7.52
N SER A 324 11.36 34.21 8.85
CA SER A 324 11.02 33.00 9.61
C SER A 324 9.51 32.85 9.65
N LEU A 325 9.00 31.81 9.01
CA LEU A 325 7.63 31.33 9.22
C LEU A 325 7.39 31.19 10.73
N PRO A 326 6.17 31.46 11.24
CA PRO A 326 5.89 31.25 12.65
C PRO A 326 6.18 29.78 13.01
N PRO A 327 6.68 29.47 14.22
CA PRO A 327 7.07 28.12 14.63
C PRO A 327 5.99 27.05 14.38
N SER A 328 4.71 27.46 14.38
CA SER A 328 3.57 26.59 14.09
C SER A 328 3.42 26.16 12.62
N LYS A 329 4.08 26.85 11.68
CA LYS A 329 4.03 26.57 10.23
C LYS A 329 5.31 25.91 9.70
N GLU A 330 6.31 25.71 10.55
CA GLU A 330 7.54 25.05 10.16
C GLU A 330 7.33 23.55 9.92
N LYS A 331 8.03 23.01 8.91
CA LYS A 331 8.05 21.57 8.66
C LYS A 331 8.87 20.89 9.76
N ARG A 332 8.19 20.31 10.73
CA ARG A 332 8.82 19.60 11.84
C ARG A 332 9.36 18.24 11.39
N GLU A 333 10.67 18.07 11.46
CA GLU A 333 11.32 16.76 11.28
C GLU A 333 11.57 16.10 12.65
N MET A 334 11.01 14.91 12.85
CA MET A 334 11.21 14.15 14.09
C MET A 334 12.61 13.51 14.12
N LYS A 335 13.31 13.65 15.25
CA LYS A 335 14.57 12.96 15.54
C LYS A 335 14.33 11.72 16.36
N ASP A 336 13.83 11.94 17.57
CA ASP A 336 13.67 10.91 18.60
C ASP A 336 12.22 10.92 19.11
N MET A 337 11.69 9.73 19.37
CA MET A 337 10.39 9.56 20.01
C MET A 337 10.54 8.59 21.17
N TYR A 338 10.34 9.11 22.38
CA TYR A 338 10.37 8.29 23.59
C TYR A 338 8.95 7.81 23.89
N THR A 339 8.79 6.49 23.97
CA THR A 339 7.53 5.81 24.31
C THR A 339 7.80 4.82 25.44
N ASN A 340 6.74 4.23 26.02
CA ASN A 340 6.86 3.24 27.09
C ASN A 340 7.50 3.79 28.37
N ALA A 341 7.05 4.97 28.83
CA ALA A 341 7.47 5.52 30.11
C ALA A 341 7.10 4.56 31.25
N PRO A 342 7.90 4.46 32.34
CA PRO A 342 7.53 3.66 33.50
C PRO A 342 6.14 4.03 34.01
N ALA A 343 5.27 3.06 34.23
CA ALA A 343 3.89 3.30 34.67
C ALA A 343 3.86 3.95 36.06
N SER A 344 4.86 3.67 36.90
CA SER A 344 5.07 4.33 38.18
C SER A 344 5.33 5.84 38.08
N ASN A 345 5.61 6.38 36.90
CA ASN A 345 5.71 7.83 36.71
C ASN A 345 4.33 8.51 36.56
N ILE A 346 3.28 7.78 36.18
CA ILE A 346 1.93 8.38 36.08
C ILE A 346 1.41 8.80 37.45
N SER A 347 1.75 8.07 38.52
CA SER A 347 1.36 8.45 39.87
C SER A 347 1.98 9.77 40.35
N LYS A 348 3.06 10.22 39.69
CA LYS A 348 3.74 11.51 39.96
C LYS A 348 3.11 12.68 39.21
N MET A 349 2.17 12.44 38.29
CA MET A 349 1.53 13.51 37.55
C MET A 349 0.54 14.29 38.43
N PRO A 350 0.44 15.61 38.24
CA PRO A 350 -0.56 16.40 38.92
C PRO A 350 -1.97 16.06 38.40
N GLU A 351 -2.97 16.28 39.24
CA GLU A 351 -4.36 16.31 38.78
C GLU A 351 -4.61 17.57 37.94
N PRO A 352 -5.48 17.52 36.92
CA PRO A 352 -6.37 16.40 36.55
C PRO A 352 -5.76 15.37 35.57
N PHE A 353 -4.50 15.53 35.15
CA PHE A 353 -3.88 14.70 34.12
C PHE A 353 -3.69 13.25 34.55
N ARG A 354 -3.33 13.02 35.82
CA ARG A 354 -3.19 11.66 36.37
C ARG A 354 -4.49 10.86 36.20
N THR A 355 -5.60 11.39 36.72
CA THR A 355 -6.91 10.73 36.59
C THR A 355 -7.30 10.52 35.12
N ALA A 356 -7.06 11.53 34.28
CA ALA A 356 -7.40 11.45 32.86
C ALA A 356 -6.63 10.33 32.12
N ILE A 357 -5.34 10.14 32.43
CA ILE A 357 -4.51 9.05 31.91
C ILE A 357 -4.98 7.70 32.47
N GLU A 358 -5.21 7.62 33.77
CA GLU A 358 -5.66 6.38 34.42
C GLU A 358 -7.02 5.91 33.91
N ASN A 359 -7.86 6.85 33.46
CA ASN A 359 -9.13 6.55 32.83
C ASN A 359 -9.05 6.11 31.37
N SER A 360 -7.90 6.31 30.71
CA SER A 360 -7.71 5.96 29.30
C SER A 360 -7.86 4.47 29.04
N ARG A 361 -8.38 4.13 27.85
CA ARG A 361 -8.52 2.74 27.42
C ARG A 361 -7.16 2.05 27.30
N LEU A 362 -6.14 2.78 26.86
CA LEU A 362 -4.79 2.27 26.70
C LEU A 362 -4.19 1.91 28.07
N TRP A 363 -4.23 2.84 29.02
CA TRP A 363 -3.74 2.60 30.38
C TRP A 363 -4.40 1.39 31.03
N LYS A 364 -5.75 1.33 31.02
CA LYS A 364 -6.53 0.22 31.58
C LYS A 364 -6.20 -1.11 30.91
N TRP A 365 -5.88 -1.11 29.62
CA TRP A 365 -5.44 -2.31 28.92
C TRP A 365 -4.03 -2.73 29.37
N GLU A 366 -3.07 -1.81 29.40
CA GLU A 366 -1.68 -2.08 29.81
C GLU A 366 -1.59 -2.60 31.26
N ARG A 367 -2.36 -2.01 32.19
CA ARG A 367 -2.44 -2.48 33.58
C ARG A 367 -3.00 -3.91 33.68
N ARG A 368 -4.04 -4.23 32.89
CA ARG A 368 -4.61 -5.60 32.84
C ARG A 368 -3.65 -6.63 32.24
N GLN A 369 -2.69 -6.19 31.44
CA GLN A 369 -1.62 -7.04 30.90
C GLN A 369 -0.41 -7.15 31.84
N GLY A 370 -0.41 -6.45 32.98
CA GLY A 370 0.72 -6.44 33.91
C GLY A 370 1.98 -5.75 33.36
N LEU A 371 1.85 -4.84 32.39
CA LEU A 371 3.01 -4.16 31.82
C LEU A 371 3.61 -3.16 32.82
N GLU A 372 4.92 -3.02 32.90
CA GLU A 372 5.57 -2.04 33.81
C GLU A 372 5.67 -0.65 33.20
N THR A 373 5.42 -0.53 31.90
CA THR A 373 5.51 0.70 31.12
C THR A 373 4.15 1.11 30.54
N THR A 374 4.06 2.36 30.08
CA THR A 374 2.86 2.91 29.43
C THR A 374 3.19 3.73 28.19
N GLY A 375 2.37 3.57 27.16
CA GLY A 375 2.35 4.42 25.98
C GLY A 375 1.52 5.69 26.13
N CYS A 376 0.92 5.95 27.30
CA CYS A 376 0.00 7.08 27.47
C CYS A 376 0.69 8.46 27.54
N TRP A 377 2.02 8.51 27.60
CA TRP A 377 2.82 9.73 27.67
C TRP A 377 4.07 9.64 26.78
N PRO A 378 3.94 9.76 25.45
CA PRO A 378 5.12 9.84 24.60
C PRO A 378 5.65 11.28 24.54
N SER A 379 6.97 11.40 24.37
CA SER A 379 7.64 12.67 24.05
C SER A 379 8.33 12.59 22.69
N LEU A 380 8.18 13.65 21.90
CA LEU A 380 8.71 13.77 20.55
C LEU A 380 9.70 14.93 20.51
N PHE A 381 10.93 14.60 20.14
CA PHE A 381 12.03 15.56 20.00
C PHE A 381 12.30 15.82 18.51
N PRO A 382 12.25 17.09 18.08
CA PRO A 382 12.62 17.46 16.72
C PRO A 382 14.12 17.28 16.48
N LYS A 383 14.52 17.23 15.20
CA LYS A 383 15.94 17.24 14.80
C LYS A 383 16.60 18.57 15.05
N ASP A 384 15.85 19.62 14.76
CA ASP A 384 16.30 20.98 14.99
C ASP A 384 16.09 21.35 16.46
N GLN A 385 17.14 21.86 17.10
CA GLN A 385 17.09 22.32 18.50
C GLN A 385 16.35 23.65 18.65
N THR A 386 16.09 24.35 17.54
CA THR A 386 15.25 25.56 17.53
C THR A 386 13.77 25.26 17.69
N GLN A 387 13.36 24.00 17.47
CA GLN A 387 11.95 23.59 17.52
C GLN A 387 11.57 23.04 18.90
N ASP A 388 10.33 23.31 19.31
CA ASP A 388 9.81 22.84 20.59
C ASP A 388 9.68 21.31 20.66
N VAL A 389 9.84 20.76 21.86
CA VAL A 389 9.56 19.36 22.19
C VAL A 389 8.06 19.19 22.44
N SER A 390 7.48 18.08 21.96
CA SER A 390 6.06 17.79 22.23
C SER A 390 5.89 16.63 23.18
N PHE A 391 5.04 16.85 24.19
CA PHE A 391 4.52 15.80 25.05
C PHE A 391 3.07 15.54 24.64
N THR A 392 2.72 14.28 24.41
CA THR A 392 1.33 13.89 24.10
C THR A 392 0.75 13.14 25.29
N ILE A 393 -0.54 13.36 25.58
CA ILE A 393 -1.25 12.68 26.66
C ILE A 393 -2.40 11.88 26.05
N TRP A 394 -2.38 10.55 26.22
CA TRP A 394 -3.52 9.70 25.88
C TRP A 394 -4.42 9.53 27.10
N CYS A 395 -5.58 10.18 27.08
CA CYS A 395 -6.55 10.16 28.18
C CYS A 395 -7.89 9.51 27.77
N GLY A 396 -8.77 9.30 28.76
CA GLY A 396 -10.16 8.91 28.52
C GLY A 396 -10.90 9.98 27.73
N ASN A 397 -11.84 9.60 26.86
CA ASN A 397 -12.53 10.55 25.97
C ASN A 397 -13.21 11.69 26.73
N LYS A 398 -14.02 11.35 27.75
CA LYS A 398 -14.70 12.33 28.62
C LYS A 398 -13.72 13.18 29.42
N ASP A 399 -12.61 12.59 29.85
CA ASP A 399 -11.58 13.32 30.59
C ASP A 399 -10.83 14.29 29.66
N GLY A 400 -10.64 13.94 28.39
CA GLY A 400 -10.07 14.81 27.37
C GLY A 400 -10.93 16.02 27.06
N GLU A 401 -12.26 15.84 26.93
CA GLU A 401 -13.22 16.94 26.82
C GLU A 401 -13.10 17.88 28.04
N ARG A 402 -13.15 17.31 29.25
CA ARG A 402 -13.01 18.08 30.50
C ARG A 402 -11.68 18.82 30.61
N LEU A 403 -10.57 18.19 30.21
CA LEU A 403 -9.26 18.84 30.20
C LEU A 403 -9.25 20.02 29.23
N THR A 404 -9.85 19.84 28.05
CA THR A 404 -9.97 20.89 27.04
C THR A 404 -10.77 22.07 27.59
N ASP A 405 -11.90 21.82 28.27
CA ASP A 405 -12.70 22.85 28.93
C ASP A 405 -11.92 23.59 30.03
N ILE A 406 -11.20 22.86 30.90
CA ILE A 406 -10.42 23.43 32.01
C ILE A 406 -9.33 24.38 31.50
N PHE A 407 -8.67 24.03 30.41
CA PHE A 407 -7.55 24.81 29.87
C PHE A 407 -7.95 25.74 28.72
N GLY A 408 -9.26 25.90 28.44
CA GLY A 408 -9.77 26.83 27.44
C GLY A 408 -9.41 26.47 26.00
N GLY A 409 -9.23 25.17 25.70
CA GLY A 409 -8.98 24.71 24.34
C GLY A 409 -10.23 24.86 23.46
N ASN A 410 -10.05 25.32 22.22
CA ASN A 410 -11.13 25.40 21.24
C ASN A 410 -11.15 24.15 20.37
N VAL A 411 -12.35 23.66 20.06
CA VAL A 411 -12.53 22.60 19.07
C VAL A 411 -12.37 23.20 17.67
N GLU A 412 -11.24 22.97 17.03
CA GLU A 412 -11.11 23.17 15.59
C GLU A 412 -11.74 21.96 14.87
N MET A 413 -12.97 22.14 14.37
CA MET A 413 -13.62 21.12 13.54
C MET A 413 -12.81 20.97 12.24
N SER A 414 -12.16 19.82 12.05
CA SER A 414 -11.59 19.47 10.75
C SER A 414 -12.71 19.06 9.79
N SER A 415 -12.86 19.84 8.71
CA SER A 415 -13.72 19.56 7.56
C SER A 415 -13.24 18.37 6.76
#